data_AF-A0A497FT92-F1
#
_entry.id   AF-A0A497FT92-F1
#
_cell.length_a   1.000
_cell.length_b   1.000
_cell.length_c   1.000
_cell.angle_alpha   90.00
_cell.angle_beta   90.00
_cell.angle_gamma   90.00
#
_symmetry.space_group_name_H-M   'P 1'
#
loop_
_entity.id
_entity.type
_entity.pdbx_description
1 polymer ?
#
loop_
_entity_poly.entity_id
_entity_poly.type
_entity_poly.pdbx_seq_one_letter_code
_entity_poly.pdbx_strand_id
1 'polypeptide(L)'
;MAIILDKLREYRVHREREKWAGVLAAAVSASPYPPASTLLELRELGLDFLPKTPRELLLEAKTRKFKELVEECKQAQLMGRKDSIKYLAEKYLNDIKNNLVTLDIHVMGFSEILGWLGLFAPLFFLCSVIFVPLEQVKLLIMSSLIISIIVSLLFFSGKTPREFSLPSPPPYYFLPLLFTPIALLVLPLSVSLLVTSAITAVLLYFHQKKLLSYIDIAERIISRATGSNLFPIVLGRKLRPRDLLSKKFWGFAGILLKALYLLLTCGSEKYYENASRLLDFFKEYKFYMNRFREKASATYFYALIFVGITGLSIAWTYSMYIELSQISVPTGEIGAISIPDVRSLDFLIDATLVAASLSFSLAEAVMRDGNPLYFPLYTPLLLLTAYSAFYIGVNYIKLV
;
A
#
# COMPACT_ATOMS: atom_id res chain seq x y z
N MET A 1 -7.11 -2.60 -28.56
CA MET A 1 -6.71 -1.76 -27.40
C MET A 1 -7.91 -1.16 -26.66
N ALA A 2 -8.88 -0.54 -27.36
CA ALA A 2 -10.09 0.05 -26.74
C ALA A 2 -10.94 -0.94 -25.90
N ILE A 3 -11.21 -2.14 -26.42
CA ILE A 3 -11.98 -3.18 -25.71
C ILE A 3 -11.31 -3.61 -24.39
N ILE A 4 -9.98 -3.63 -24.35
CA ILE A 4 -9.22 -3.98 -23.13
C ILE A 4 -9.30 -2.84 -22.12
N LEU A 5 -9.19 -1.59 -22.58
CA LEU A 5 -9.33 -0.40 -21.74
C LEU A 5 -10.73 -0.29 -21.13
N ASP A 6 -11.78 -0.59 -21.89
CA ASP A 6 -13.16 -0.58 -21.39
C ASP A 6 -13.40 -1.69 -20.37
N LYS A 7 -12.91 -2.91 -20.63
CA LYS A 7 -12.97 -4.01 -19.64
C LYS A 7 -12.21 -3.67 -18.35
N LEU A 8 -11.04 -3.04 -18.45
CA LEU A 8 -10.26 -2.59 -17.30
C LEU A 8 -10.97 -1.49 -16.52
N ARG A 9 -11.68 -0.59 -17.22
CA ARG A 9 -12.49 0.47 -16.60
C ARG A 9 -13.69 -0.11 -15.86
N GLU A 10 -14.44 -1.02 -16.48
CA GLU A 10 -15.57 -1.72 -15.86
C GLU A 10 -15.10 -2.51 -14.62
N TYR A 11 -13.99 -3.23 -14.74
CA TYR A 11 -13.38 -3.95 -13.61
C TYR A 11 -12.96 -3.04 -12.46
N ARG A 12 -12.37 -1.87 -12.76
CA ARG A 12 -12.01 -0.87 -11.74
C ARG A 12 -13.25 -0.36 -11.01
N VAL A 13 -14.30 0.00 -11.74
CA VAL A 13 -15.56 0.51 -11.18
C VAL A 13 -16.21 -0.53 -10.26
N HIS A 14 -16.27 -1.80 -10.69
CA HIS A 14 -16.81 -2.88 -9.85
C HIS A 14 -16.03 -3.06 -8.55
N ARG A 15 -14.70 -3.01 -8.60
CA ARG A 15 -13.86 -3.09 -7.40
C ARG A 15 -14.01 -1.90 -6.47
N GLU A 16 -14.20 -0.69 -7.01
CA GLU A 16 -14.45 0.50 -6.17
C GLU A 16 -15.81 0.43 -5.46
N ARG A 17 -16.85 -0.09 -6.13
CA ARG A 17 -18.17 -0.33 -5.50
C ARG A 17 -18.10 -1.33 -4.37
N GLU A 18 -17.38 -2.44 -4.57
CA GLU A 18 -17.20 -3.47 -3.55
C GLU A 18 -16.39 -2.96 -2.35
N LYS A 19 -15.32 -2.21 -2.62
CA LYS A 19 -14.45 -1.59 -1.61
C LYS A 19 -15.21 -0.63 -0.69
N TRP A 20 -16.09 0.20 -1.25
CA TRP A 20 -16.74 1.28 -0.50
C TRP A 20 -18.15 0.96 -0.02
N ALA A 21 -18.67 -0.24 -0.27
CA ALA A 21 -20.05 -0.64 0.09
C ALA A 21 -20.39 -0.36 1.57
N GLY A 22 -19.51 -0.69 2.50
CA GLY A 22 -19.74 -0.44 3.93
C GLY A 22 -19.77 1.04 4.31
N VAL A 23 -18.91 1.87 3.70
CA VAL A 23 -18.90 3.32 3.93
C VAL A 23 -20.12 3.98 3.28
N LEU A 24 -20.54 3.48 2.12
CA LEU A 24 -21.77 3.92 1.46
C LEU A 24 -23.01 3.58 2.29
N ALA A 25 -23.04 2.41 2.95
CA ALA A 25 -24.11 2.07 3.88
C ALA A 25 -24.23 3.09 5.01
N ALA A 26 -23.10 3.47 5.62
CA ALA A 26 -23.06 4.50 6.65
C ALA A 26 -23.49 5.89 6.13
N ALA A 27 -23.06 6.26 4.92
CA ALA A 27 -23.48 7.50 4.26
C ALA A 27 -24.99 7.53 3.99
N VAL A 28 -25.56 6.41 3.53
CA VAL A 28 -26.98 6.29 3.19
C VAL A 28 -27.85 6.24 4.45
N SER A 29 -27.39 5.57 5.51
CA SER A 29 -28.12 5.51 6.78
C SER A 29 -28.21 6.88 7.46
N ALA A 30 -27.15 7.70 7.35
CA ALA A 30 -27.10 9.05 7.92
C ALA A 30 -27.79 10.12 7.06
N SER A 31 -27.86 9.93 5.74
CA SER A 31 -28.50 10.88 4.80
C SER A 31 -29.97 11.14 5.15
N PRO A 32 -30.51 12.34 4.87
CA PRO A 32 -31.94 12.61 5.01
C PRO A 32 -32.79 11.97 3.91
N TYR A 33 -32.25 11.73 2.72
CA TYR A 33 -33.00 11.24 1.56
C TYR A 33 -33.37 9.75 1.63
N PRO A 34 -34.34 9.29 0.83
CA PRO A 34 -34.55 7.86 0.59
C PRO A 34 -33.23 7.17 0.17
N PRO A 35 -33.03 5.89 0.53
CA PRO A 35 -31.77 5.20 0.30
C PRO A 35 -31.29 5.20 -1.17
N ALA A 36 -32.19 4.92 -2.13
CA ALA A 36 -31.83 4.89 -3.54
C ALA A 36 -31.51 6.30 -4.08
N SER A 37 -32.29 7.31 -3.69
CA SER A 37 -32.06 8.71 -4.06
C SER A 37 -30.73 9.22 -3.53
N THR A 38 -30.37 8.83 -2.29
CA THR A 38 -29.07 9.18 -1.71
C THR A 38 -27.91 8.69 -2.56
N LEU A 39 -27.97 7.45 -3.07
CA LEU A 39 -26.91 6.91 -3.92
C LEU A 39 -26.76 7.68 -5.25
N LEU A 40 -27.86 8.16 -5.82
CA LEU A 40 -27.84 8.98 -7.03
C LEU A 40 -27.29 10.38 -6.77
N GLU A 41 -27.69 11.03 -5.67
CA GLU A 41 -27.16 12.34 -5.26
C GLU A 41 -25.66 12.26 -4.96
N LEU A 42 -25.23 11.22 -4.24
CA LEU A 42 -23.82 10.97 -3.95
C LEU A 42 -22.97 10.81 -5.22
N ARG A 43 -23.55 10.27 -6.30
CA ARG A 43 -22.93 10.19 -7.63
C ARG A 43 -22.79 11.59 -8.24
N GLU A 44 -23.84 12.41 -8.23
CA GLU A 44 -23.81 13.79 -8.75
C GLU A 44 -22.77 14.65 -8.02
N LEU A 45 -22.54 14.37 -6.73
CA LEU A 45 -21.47 14.97 -5.93
C LEU A 45 -20.05 14.42 -6.26
N GLY A 46 -19.88 13.73 -7.39
CA GLY A 46 -18.59 13.28 -7.92
C GLY A 46 -18.11 11.93 -7.39
N LEU A 47 -19.03 11.01 -7.06
CA LEU A 47 -18.71 9.58 -6.91
C LEU A 47 -19.02 8.85 -8.22
N ASP A 48 -18.14 9.07 -9.19
CA ASP A 48 -18.32 8.64 -10.59
C ASP A 48 -18.47 7.12 -10.78
N PHE A 49 -18.05 6.32 -9.77
CA PHE A 49 -18.15 4.87 -9.80
C PHE A 49 -19.56 4.34 -9.54
N LEU A 50 -20.49 5.15 -9.01
CA LEU A 50 -21.89 4.73 -8.81
C LEU A 50 -22.66 4.67 -10.16
N PRO A 51 -23.74 3.87 -10.27
CA PRO A 51 -24.57 3.76 -11.49
C PRO A 51 -25.42 5.01 -11.78
N LYS A 52 -25.84 5.25 -13.05
CA LYS A 52 -26.51 6.51 -13.46
C LYS A 52 -27.99 6.49 -13.16
N THR A 53 -28.60 5.32 -13.34
CA THR A 53 -30.04 5.17 -13.21
C THR A 53 -30.42 4.13 -12.16
N PRO A 54 -31.62 4.24 -11.56
CA PRO A 54 -32.16 3.21 -10.65
C PRO A 54 -32.20 1.82 -11.28
N ARG A 55 -32.44 1.74 -12.60
CA ARG A 55 -32.48 0.47 -13.36
C ARG A 55 -31.08 -0.14 -13.52
N GLU A 56 -30.07 0.68 -13.80
CA GLU A 56 -28.67 0.26 -13.80
C GLU A 56 -28.20 -0.17 -12.40
N LEU A 57 -28.74 0.43 -11.34
CA LEU A 57 -28.42 0.08 -9.95
C LEU A 57 -28.69 -1.41 -9.64
N LEU A 58 -29.74 -1.98 -10.23
CA LEU A 58 -30.10 -3.40 -10.10
C LEU A 58 -29.35 -4.31 -11.09
N LEU A 59 -29.08 -3.82 -12.31
CA LEU A 59 -28.42 -4.60 -13.37
C LEU A 59 -26.89 -4.66 -13.20
N GLU A 60 -26.28 -3.62 -12.63
CA GLU A 60 -24.83 -3.53 -12.44
C GLU A 60 -24.37 -3.95 -11.04
N ALA A 61 -25.28 -4.39 -10.18
CA ALA A 61 -24.99 -4.99 -8.88
C ALA A 61 -24.44 -6.42 -9.03
N LYS A 62 -23.28 -6.55 -9.67
CA LYS A 62 -22.62 -7.84 -9.93
C LYS A 62 -21.80 -8.35 -8.73
N THR A 63 -21.32 -7.46 -7.86
CA THR A 63 -20.50 -7.81 -6.69
C THR A 63 -21.36 -8.08 -5.45
N ARG A 64 -21.02 -9.12 -4.68
CA ARG A 64 -21.82 -9.62 -3.54
C ARG A 64 -22.15 -8.53 -2.52
N LYS A 65 -21.14 -7.77 -2.07
CA LYS A 65 -21.33 -6.70 -1.07
C LYS A 65 -22.18 -5.54 -1.59
N PHE A 66 -21.97 -5.14 -2.85
CA PHE A 66 -22.74 -4.04 -3.43
C PHE A 66 -24.18 -4.45 -3.72
N LYS A 67 -24.41 -5.70 -4.14
CA LYS A 67 -25.74 -6.27 -4.32
C LYS A 67 -26.51 -6.30 -3.00
N GLU A 68 -25.87 -6.76 -1.92
CA GLU A 68 -26.45 -6.76 -0.57
C GLU A 68 -26.85 -5.33 -0.15
N LEU A 69 -25.97 -4.34 -0.35
CA LEU A 69 -26.29 -2.93 -0.08
C LEU A 69 -27.50 -2.43 -0.88
N VAL A 70 -27.58 -2.75 -2.17
CA VAL A 70 -28.68 -2.30 -3.05
C VAL A 70 -30.00 -2.97 -2.67
N GLU A 71 -29.98 -4.26 -2.35
CA GLU A 71 -31.16 -5.00 -1.87
C GLU A 71 -31.67 -4.44 -0.55
N GLU A 72 -30.78 -4.16 0.40
CA GLU A 72 -31.13 -3.52 1.67
C GLU A 72 -31.65 -2.09 1.46
N CYS A 73 -31.06 -1.32 0.54
CA CYS A 73 -31.58 0.00 0.19
C CYS A 73 -33.01 -0.07 -0.37
N LYS A 74 -33.30 -1.08 -1.20
CA LYS A 74 -34.64 -1.32 -1.74
C LYS A 74 -35.63 -1.70 -0.63
N GLN A 75 -35.25 -2.63 0.25
CA GLN A 75 -36.10 -3.04 1.37
C GLN A 75 -36.38 -1.88 2.32
N ALA A 76 -35.35 -1.13 2.71
CA ALA A 76 -35.46 0.07 3.53
C ALA A 76 -36.38 1.13 2.91
N GLN A 77 -36.32 1.29 1.59
CA GLN A 77 -37.18 2.22 0.87
C GLN A 77 -38.65 1.77 0.85
N LEU A 78 -38.91 0.46 0.71
CA LEU A 78 -40.26 -0.11 0.78
C LEU A 78 -40.83 -0.06 2.20
N MET A 79 -40.01 -0.29 3.22
CA MET A 79 -40.41 -0.31 4.63
C MET A 79 -40.46 1.08 5.27
N GLY A 80 -39.90 2.11 4.61
CA GLY A 80 -39.79 3.46 5.16
C GLY A 80 -38.85 3.59 6.38
N ARG A 81 -38.04 2.56 6.66
CA ARG A 81 -37.11 2.51 7.81
C ARG A 81 -35.69 2.23 7.34
N LYS A 82 -34.71 2.89 7.96
CA LYS A 82 -33.28 2.76 7.61
C LYS A 82 -32.50 1.81 8.53
N ASP A 83 -33.18 1.12 9.43
CA ASP A 83 -32.52 0.32 10.47
C ASP A 83 -31.76 -0.88 9.88
N SER A 84 -32.24 -1.47 8.78
CA SER A 84 -31.53 -2.56 8.10
C SER A 84 -30.21 -2.10 7.48
N ILE A 85 -30.16 -0.89 6.91
CA ILE A 85 -28.93 -0.28 6.37
C ILE A 85 -27.94 0.04 7.50
N LYS A 86 -28.44 0.44 8.68
CA LYS A 86 -27.59 0.66 9.86
C LYS A 86 -26.91 -0.64 10.29
N TYR A 87 -27.69 -1.71 10.43
CA TYR A 87 -27.16 -3.03 10.77
C TYR A 87 -26.13 -3.51 9.74
N LEU A 88 -26.39 -3.27 8.45
CA LEU A 88 -25.45 -3.60 7.37
C LEU A 88 -24.14 -2.78 7.45
N ALA A 89 -24.19 -1.50 7.83
CA ALA A 89 -22.99 -0.70 8.05
C ALA A 89 -22.16 -1.23 9.23
N GLU A 90 -22.80 -1.58 10.34
CA GLU A 90 -22.15 -2.17 11.53
C GLU A 90 -21.55 -3.56 11.23
N LYS A 91 -22.28 -4.38 10.47
CA LYS A 91 -21.79 -5.67 9.98
C LYS A 91 -20.50 -5.49 9.17
N TYR A 92 -20.44 -4.52 8.26
CA TYR A 92 -19.21 -4.26 7.50
C TYR A 92 -18.05 -3.76 8.35
N LEU A 93 -18.30 -2.97 9.40
CA LEU A 93 -17.25 -2.60 10.37
C LEU A 93 -16.72 -3.83 11.11
N ASN A 94 -17.62 -4.72 11.56
CA ASN A 94 -17.22 -5.98 12.19
C ASN A 94 -16.44 -6.89 11.23
N ASP A 95 -16.82 -6.95 9.95
CA ASP A 95 -16.06 -7.68 8.94
C ASP A 95 -14.66 -7.07 8.75
N ILE A 96 -14.52 -5.74 8.74
CA ILE A 96 -13.22 -5.07 8.67
C ILE A 96 -12.36 -5.42 9.90
N LYS A 97 -12.96 -5.43 11.09
CA LYS A 97 -12.28 -5.84 12.33
C LYS A 97 -11.78 -7.28 12.23
N ASN A 98 -12.62 -8.21 11.75
CA ASN A 98 -12.26 -9.61 11.59
C ASN A 98 -11.17 -9.80 10.51
N ASN A 99 -11.27 -9.06 9.40
CA ASN A 99 -10.26 -9.07 8.34
C ASN A 99 -8.91 -8.54 8.83
N LEU A 100 -8.89 -7.59 9.77
CA LEU A 100 -7.67 -7.08 10.36
C LEU A 100 -6.97 -8.13 11.25
N VAL A 101 -7.72 -9.05 11.85
CA VAL A 101 -7.17 -10.19 12.61
C VAL A 101 -6.61 -11.25 11.65
N THR A 102 -7.34 -11.61 10.60
CA THR A 102 -6.87 -12.62 9.62
C THR A 102 -5.68 -12.12 8.80
N LEU A 103 -5.59 -10.81 8.59
CA LEU A 103 -4.48 -10.20 7.88
C LEU A 103 -3.15 -10.37 8.62
N ASP A 104 -3.11 -10.38 9.95
CA ASP A 104 -1.87 -10.62 10.71
C ASP A 104 -1.22 -11.96 10.29
N ILE A 105 -2.03 -13.01 10.17
CA ILE A 105 -1.59 -14.35 9.75
C ILE A 105 -1.03 -14.29 8.33
N HIS A 106 -1.71 -13.58 7.43
CA HIS A 106 -1.26 -13.42 6.05
C HIS A 106 0.00 -12.58 5.91
N VAL A 107 0.16 -11.56 6.76
CA VAL A 107 1.35 -10.70 6.84
C VAL A 107 2.56 -11.53 7.28
N MET A 108 2.42 -12.35 8.32
CA MET A 108 3.49 -13.24 8.78
C MET A 108 3.92 -14.22 7.69
N GLY A 109 2.99 -14.99 7.12
CA GLY A 109 3.32 -15.94 6.05
C GLY A 109 3.90 -15.28 4.80
N PHE A 110 3.46 -14.06 4.48
CA PHE A 110 4.05 -13.29 3.37
C PHE A 110 5.48 -12.83 3.69
N SER A 111 5.75 -12.37 4.91
CA SER A 111 7.11 -12.00 5.34
C SER A 111 8.07 -13.18 5.33
N GLU A 112 7.60 -14.38 5.69
CA GLU A 112 8.39 -15.63 5.61
C GLU A 112 8.74 -15.98 4.16
N ILE A 113 7.75 -15.95 3.25
CA ILE A 113 7.99 -16.21 1.81
C ILE A 113 9.00 -15.21 1.24
N LEU A 114 8.89 -13.92 1.62
CA LEU A 114 9.85 -12.90 1.22
C LEU A 114 11.24 -13.11 1.82
N GLY A 115 11.34 -13.56 3.07
CA GLY A 115 12.60 -13.97 3.68
C GLY A 115 13.24 -15.12 2.91
N TRP A 116 12.47 -16.15 2.56
CA TRP A 116 12.94 -17.27 1.75
C TRP A 116 13.45 -16.83 0.37
N LEU A 117 12.66 -16.04 -0.36
CA LEU A 117 13.00 -15.62 -1.72
C LEU A 117 14.05 -14.50 -1.78
N GLY A 118 14.08 -13.61 -0.79
CA GLY A 118 14.91 -12.41 -0.77
C GLY A 118 16.23 -12.57 -0.01
N LEU A 119 16.30 -13.49 0.96
CA LEU A 119 17.51 -13.76 1.75
C LEU A 119 18.03 -15.18 1.49
N PHE A 120 17.26 -16.22 1.78
CA PHE A 120 17.78 -17.59 1.79
C PHE A 120 18.14 -18.11 0.40
N ALA A 121 17.30 -17.92 -0.60
CA ALA A 121 17.56 -18.39 -1.96
C ALA A 121 18.79 -17.70 -2.58
N PRO A 122 18.92 -16.35 -2.58
CA PRO A 122 20.12 -15.68 -3.07
C PRO A 122 21.39 -16.15 -2.37
N LEU A 123 21.37 -16.32 -1.04
CA LEU A 123 22.51 -16.82 -0.27
C LEU A 123 22.88 -18.25 -0.63
N PHE A 124 21.89 -19.13 -0.73
CA PHE A 124 22.11 -20.53 -1.09
C PHE A 124 22.78 -20.62 -2.47
N PHE A 125 22.26 -19.88 -3.45
CA PHE A 125 22.85 -19.84 -4.78
C PHE A 125 24.24 -19.18 -4.77
N LEU A 126 24.44 -18.13 -3.98
CA LEU A 126 25.74 -17.49 -3.84
C LEU A 126 26.78 -18.45 -3.27
N CYS A 127 26.45 -19.24 -2.24
CA CYS A 127 27.33 -20.29 -1.72
C CYS A 127 27.63 -21.39 -2.75
N SER A 128 26.68 -21.66 -3.66
CA SER A 128 26.83 -22.70 -4.68
C SER A 128 27.78 -22.35 -5.83
N VAL A 129 28.29 -21.10 -5.90
CA VAL A 129 29.23 -20.64 -6.95
C VAL A 129 30.49 -21.50 -7.04
N ILE A 130 30.90 -22.16 -5.95
CA ILE A 130 32.07 -23.07 -5.94
C ILE A 130 31.84 -24.28 -6.86
N PHE A 131 30.59 -24.75 -6.94
CA PHE A 131 30.22 -26.00 -7.63
C PHE A 131 29.53 -25.78 -8.97
N VAL A 132 29.04 -24.56 -9.24
CA VAL A 132 28.21 -24.24 -10.40
C VAL A 132 28.79 -23.04 -11.15
N PRO A 133 28.82 -23.05 -12.50
CA PRO A 133 29.30 -21.91 -13.27
C PRO A 133 28.61 -20.60 -12.88
N LEU A 134 29.39 -19.53 -12.73
CA LEU A 134 28.93 -18.24 -12.24
C LEU A 134 27.76 -17.67 -13.06
N GLU A 135 27.71 -17.91 -14.37
CA GLU A 135 26.61 -17.44 -15.23
C GLU A 135 25.25 -18.04 -14.84
N GLN A 136 25.23 -19.34 -14.50
CA GLN A 136 24.01 -20.02 -14.07
C GLN A 136 23.57 -19.52 -12.69
N VAL A 137 24.52 -19.32 -11.78
CA VAL A 137 24.24 -18.76 -10.45
C VAL A 137 23.67 -17.34 -10.55
N LYS A 138 24.25 -16.48 -11.39
CA LYS A 138 23.72 -15.13 -11.67
C LYS A 138 22.26 -15.18 -12.11
N LEU A 139 21.92 -16.08 -13.03
CA LEU A 139 20.56 -16.23 -13.53
C LEU A 139 19.59 -16.73 -12.44
N LEU A 140 20.01 -17.69 -11.61
CA LEU A 140 19.21 -18.21 -10.50
C LEU A 140 18.96 -17.14 -9.42
N ILE A 141 19.99 -16.38 -9.05
CA ILE A 141 19.87 -15.27 -8.11
C ILE A 141 18.90 -14.20 -8.66
N MET A 142 19.11 -13.74 -9.90
CA MET A 142 18.24 -12.71 -10.50
C MET A 142 16.80 -13.20 -10.66
N SER A 143 16.58 -14.46 -11.04
CA SER A 143 15.22 -15.02 -11.14
C SER A 143 14.53 -15.08 -9.78
N SER A 144 15.22 -15.51 -8.72
CA SER A 144 14.65 -15.54 -7.36
C SER A 144 14.21 -14.16 -6.88
N LEU A 145 15.00 -13.13 -7.19
CA LEU A 145 14.72 -11.74 -6.82
C LEU A 145 13.56 -11.15 -7.63
N ILE A 146 13.48 -11.45 -8.93
CA ILE A 146 12.34 -11.07 -9.78
C ILE A 146 11.06 -11.74 -9.25
N ILE A 147 11.12 -13.02 -8.88
CA ILE A 147 9.98 -13.73 -8.28
C ILE A 147 9.58 -13.06 -6.96
N SER A 148 10.52 -12.64 -6.11
CA SER A 148 10.23 -11.90 -4.88
C SER A 148 9.46 -10.60 -5.12
N ILE A 149 9.84 -9.84 -6.16
CA ILE A 149 9.11 -8.62 -6.58
C ILE A 149 7.71 -8.97 -7.08
N ILE A 150 7.57 -10.00 -7.91
CA ILE A 150 6.27 -10.44 -8.44
C ILE A 150 5.34 -10.89 -7.30
N VAL A 151 5.85 -11.68 -6.37
CA VAL A 151 5.10 -12.14 -5.18
C VAL A 151 4.62 -10.95 -4.36
N SER A 152 5.45 -9.91 -4.22
CA SER A 152 5.06 -8.67 -3.55
C SER A 152 3.90 -7.95 -4.24
N LEU A 153 3.92 -7.89 -5.57
CA LEU A 153 2.81 -7.32 -6.36
C LEU A 153 1.54 -8.19 -6.34
N LEU A 154 1.69 -9.51 -6.31
CA LEU A 154 0.54 -10.42 -6.21
C LEU A 154 -0.16 -10.27 -4.85
N PHE A 155 0.59 -10.08 -3.78
CA PHE A 155 0.03 -9.83 -2.45
C PHE A 155 -0.85 -8.56 -2.41
N PHE A 156 -0.39 -7.48 -3.04
CA PHE A 156 -1.18 -6.26 -3.25
C PHE A 156 -2.50 -6.53 -3.98
N SER A 157 -2.47 -7.40 -4.99
CA SER A 157 -3.63 -7.67 -5.81
C SER A 157 -4.73 -8.44 -5.07
N GLY A 158 -4.35 -9.29 -4.11
CA GLY A 158 -5.23 -10.30 -3.51
C GLY A 158 -5.63 -10.09 -2.05
N LYS A 159 -4.69 -9.70 -1.17
CA LYS A 159 -4.90 -9.86 0.30
C LYS A 159 -4.89 -8.56 1.10
N THR A 160 -4.33 -7.47 0.58
CA THR A 160 -4.32 -6.19 1.29
C THR A 160 -5.70 -5.51 1.24
N PRO A 161 -6.28 -5.08 2.40
CA PRO A 161 -7.55 -4.37 2.45
C PRO A 161 -7.40 -3.05 1.71
N ARG A 162 -8.02 -2.99 0.54
CA ARG A 162 -7.89 -1.85 -0.36
C ARG A 162 -8.53 -0.63 0.25
N GLU A 163 -9.50 -0.81 1.12
CA GLU A 163 -10.17 0.16 1.98
C GLU A 163 -9.20 1.18 2.60
N PHE A 164 -8.03 0.72 3.06
CA PHE A 164 -7.01 1.54 3.72
C PHE A 164 -5.93 2.09 2.78
N SER A 165 -6.00 1.74 1.50
CA SER A 165 -5.06 2.16 0.46
C SER A 165 -5.04 3.67 0.27
N LEU A 166 -3.85 4.25 0.29
CA LEU A 166 -3.62 5.64 -0.07
C LEU A 166 -3.81 5.86 -1.58
N PRO A 167 -4.32 7.04 -1.98
CA PRO A 167 -4.40 7.41 -3.38
C PRO A 167 -3.01 7.43 -4.00
N SER A 168 -2.94 7.10 -5.29
CA SER A 168 -1.67 7.08 -6.02
C SER A 168 -1.05 8.46 -6.05
N PRO A 169 0.25 8.59 -5.71
CA PRO A 169 0.95 9.84 -5.82
C PRO A 169 1.06 10.23 -7.30
N PRO A 170 1.02 11.53 -7.63
CA PRO A 170 1.19 11.99 -9.00
C PRO A 170 2.61 11.70 -9.51
N PRO A 171 2.75 11.47 -10.84
CA PRO A 171 3.97 10.91 -11.41
C PRO A 171 5.20 11.80 -11.27
N TYR A 172 5.02 13.12 -11.12
CA TYR A 172 6.13 14.06 -10.99
C TYR A 172 6.98 13.84 -9.72
N TYR A 173 6.45 13.17 -8.70
CA TYR A 173 7.24 12.82 -7.52
C TYR A 173 8.33 11.78 -7.81
N PHE A 174 8.20 10.99 -8.88
CA PHE A 174 9.17 9.97 -9.28
C PHE A 174 10.24 10.48 -10.26
N LEU A 175 10.22 11.77 -10.62
CA LEU A 175 11.25 12.37 -11.48
C LEU A 175 12.69 12.10 -11.00
N PRO A 176 13.03 12.17 -9.69
CA PRO A 176 14.38 11.88 -9.24
C PRO A 176 14.84 10.46 -9.56
N LEU A 177 13.91 9.50 -9.57
CA LEU A 177 14.18 8.09 -9.86
C LEU A 177 14.53 7.86 -11.33
N LEU A 178 14.08 8.73 -12.25
CA LEU A 178 14.46 8.68 -13.67
C LEU A 178 15.92 9.10 -13.91
N PHE A 179 16.57 9.73 -12.94
CA PHE A 179 17.99 10.09 -13.02
C PHE A 179 18.93 8.96 -12.56
N THR A 180 18.39 7.82 -12.11
CA THR A 180 19.19 6.62 -11.78
C THR A 180 20.15 6.16 -12.87
N PRO A 181 19.77 6.04 -14.17
CA PRO A 181 20.71 5.61 -15.22
C PRO A 181 21.85 6.61 -15.45
N ILE A 182 21.63 7.89 -15.19
CA ILE A 182 22.68 8.91 -15.32
C ILE A 182 23.65 8.82 -14.13
N ALA A 183 23.12 8.60 -12.92
CA ALA A 183 23.95 8.40 -11.72
C ALA A 183 24.83 7.14 -11.81
N LEU A 184 24.33 6.09 -12.47
CA LEU A 184 25.07 4.84 -12.74
C LEU A 184 26.35 5.03 -13.55
N LEU A 185 26.51 6.13 -14.27
CA LEU A 185 27.74 6.41 -15.02
C LEU A 185 28.92 6.77 -14.10
N VAL A 186 28.64 7.17 -12.85
CA VAL A 186 29.64 7.70 -11.91
C VAL A 186 29.71 6.89 -10.62
N LEU A 187 28.59 6.32 -10.18
CA LEU A 187 28.44 5.68 -8.87
C LEU A 187 27.94 4.23 -9.01
N PRO A 188 28.25 3.33 -8.05
CA PRO A 188 27.70 1.98 -8.02
C PRO A 188 26.15 2.01 -7.91
N LEU A 189 25.50 0.90 -8.26
CA LEU A 189 24.05 0.79 -8.36
C LEU A 189 23.36 1.06 -7.02
N SER A 190 23.87 0.52 -5.93
CA SER A 190 23.35 0.79 -4.58
C SER A 190 23.36 2.29 -4.24
N VAL A 191 24.51 2.95 -4.42
CA VAL A 191 24.66 4.38 -4.07
C VAL A 191 23.82 5.27 -4.99
N SER A 192 23.79 4.96 -6.30
CA SER A 192 22.96 5.67 -7.28
C SER A 192 21.47 5.60 -6.94
N LEU A 193 20.99 4.39 -6.61
CA LEU A 193 19.60 4.19 -6.22
C LEU A 193 19.30 4.83 -4.86
N LEU A 194 20.24 4.79 -3.90
CA LEU A 194 20.08 5.41 -2.58
C LEU A 194 19.85 6.92 -2.70
N VAL A 195 20.69 7.62 -3.46
CA VAL A 195 20.59 9.10 -3.62
C VAL A 195 19.27 9.50 -4.29
N THR A 196 18.92 8.83 -5.39
CA THR A 196 17.70 9.14 -6.15
C THR A 196 16.42 8.75 -5.42
N SER A 197 16.43 7.60 -4.73
CA SER A 197 15.31 7.17 -3.89
C SER A 197 15.16 8.04 -2.65
N ALA A 198 16.25 8.54 -2.04
CA ALA A 198 16.19 9.42 -0.88
C ALA A 198 15.45 10.73 -1.19
N ILE A 199 15.76 11.36 -2.33
CA ILE A 199 15.06 12.58 -2.78
C ILE A 199 13.57 12.28 -3.00
N THR A 200 13.27 11.15 -3.67
CA THR A 200 11.89 10.71 -3.91
C THR A 200 11.14 10.43 -2.60
N ALA A 201 11.80 9.80 -1.63
CA ALA A 201 11.25 9.47 -0.32
C ALA A 201 10.83 10.72 0.45
N VAL A 202 11.66 11.77 0.46
CA VAL A 202 11.34 13.04 1.12
C VAL A 202 10.07 13.66 0.53
N LEU A 203 9.97 13.71 -0.79
CA LEU A 203 8.79 14.25 -1.46
C LEU A 203 7.53 13.44 -1.18
N LEU A 204 7.61 12.10 -1.27
CA LEU A 204 6.51 11.19 -0.96
C LEU A 204 6.09 11.26 0.51
N TYR A 205 7.04 11.43 1.44
CA TYR A 205 6.76 11.58 2.86
C TYR A 205 5.88 12.80 3.15
N PHE A 206 6.22 13.96 2.57
CA PHE A 206 5.38 15.16 2.70
C PHE A 206 4.01 14.97 2.06
N HIS A 207 3.93 14.28 0.92
CA HIS A 207 2.67 13.96 0.27
C HIS A 207 1.78 13.06 1.15
N GLN A 208 2.35 11.97 1.69
CA GLN A 208 1.67 11.03 2.58
C GLN A 208 1.19 11.72 3.86
N LYS A 209 2.05 12.53 4.50
CA LYS A 209 1.70 13.30 5.71
C LYS A 209 0.54 14.26 5.44
N LYS A 210 0.54 14.92 4.28
CA LYS A 210 -0.56 15.79 3.85
C LYS A 210 -1.86 15.01 3.67
N LEU A 211 -1.83 13.84 3.04
CA LEU A 211 -3.02 12.98 2.85
C LEU A 211 -3.62 12.54 4.18
N LEU A 212 -2.78 12.12 5.14
CA LEU A 212 -3.24 11.72 6.47
C LEU A 212 -3.82 12.91 7.25
N SER A 213 -3.21 14.10 7.13
CA SER A 213 -3.73 15.30 7.78
C SER A 213 -5.14 15.68 7.30
N TYR A 214 -5.51 15.36 6.06
CA TYR A 214 -6.87 15.59 5.56
C TYR A 214 -7.91 14.69 6.23
N ILE A 215 -7.52 13.50 6.69
CA ILE A 215 -8.40 12.63 7.48
C ILE A 215 -8.67 13.27 8.84
N ASP A 216 -7.65 13.83 9.49
CA ASP A 216 -7.81 14.54 10.77
C ASP A 216 -8.62 15.84 10.62
N ILE A 217 -8.51 16.51 9.48
CA ILE A 217 -9.35 17.67 9.15
C ILE A 217 -10.81 17.22 8.95
N ALA A 218 -11.04 16.13 8.21
CA ALA A 218 -12.37 15.59 7.99
C ALA A 218 -13.06 15.20 9.31
N GLU A 219 -12.34 14.54 10.21
CA GLU A 219 -12.85 14.20 11.55
C GLU A 219 -13.28 15.46 12.33
N ARG A 220 -12.45 16.50 12.33
CA ARG A 220 -12.76 17.76 13.00
C ARG A 220 -13.99 18.45 12.42
N ILE A 221 -14.18 18.37 11.10
CA ILE A 221 -15.38 18.91 10.44
C ILE A 221 -16.62 18.13 10.90
N ILE A 222 -16.59 16.80 10.83
CA ILE A 222 -17.71 15.95 11.25
C ILE A 222 -18.00 16.14 12.74
N SER A 223 -16.97 16.24 13.58
CA SER A 223 -17.12 16.49 15.02
C SER A 223 -17.69 17.86 15.36
N ARG A 224 -17.56 18.87 14.50
CA ARG A 224 -18.24 20.16 14.70
C ARG A 224 -19.68 20.12 14.23
N ALA A 225 -19.98 19.29 13.24
CA ALA A 225 -21.34 19.07 12.76
C ALA A 225 -22.23 18.39 13.82
N THR A 226 -21.66 17.62 14.74
CA THR A 226 -22.45 17.06 15.86
C THR A 226 -22.93 18.12 16.85
N GLY A 227 -22.26 19.28 16.94
CA GLY A 227 -22.65 20.38 17.83
C GLY A 227 -23.42 21.51 17.16
N SER A 228 -23.40 21.59 15.82
CA SER A 228 -24.05 22.69 15.09
C SER A 228 -24.41 22.29 13.67
N ASN A 229 -25.55 22.79 13.17
CA ASN A 229 -26.01 22.58 11.79
C ASN A 229 -25.62 23.72 10.82
N LEU A 230 -25.00 24.79 11.33
CA LEU A 230 -24.63 25.96 10.54
C LEU A 230 -23.29 25.75 9.85
N PHE A 231 -23.30 25.76 8.50
CA PHE A 231 -22.10 25.74 7.66
C PHE A 231 -20.92 26.57 8.17
N PRO A 232 -21.07 27.87 8.55
CA PRO A 232 -19.94 28.69 9.01
C PRO A 232 -19.27 28.18 10.30
N ILE A 233 -20.02 27.50 11.17
CA ILE A 233 -19.49 26.95 12.43
C ILE A 233 -18.80 25.61 12.17
N VAL A 234 -19.42 24.76 11.34
CA VAL A 234 -18.90 23.43 10.99
C VAL A 234 -17.58 23.52 10.22
N LEU A 235 -17.51 24.38 9.20
CA LEU A 235 -16.36 24.54 8.33
C LEU A 235 -15.31 25.51 8.89
N GLY A 236 -15.73 26.45 9.74
CA GLY A 236 -14.93 27.59 10.17
C GLY A 236 -14.68 28.60 9.05
N ARG A 237 -14.02 29.72 9.38
CA ARG A 237 -13.81 30.86 8.46
C ARG A 237 -12.98 30.56 7.20
N LYS A 238 -12.27 29.44 7.14
CA LYS A 238 -11.30 29.13 6.07
C LYS A 238 -11.84 28.26 4.95
N LEU A 239 -12.95 27.55 5.15
CA LEU A 239 -13.47 26.55 4.20
C LEU A 239 -14.87 26.94 3.72
N ARG A 240 -15.10 26.79 2.41
CA ARG A 240 -16.41 27.00 1.79
C ARG A 240 -17.18 25.68 1.76
N PRO A 241 -18.53 25.70 1.68
CA PRO A 241 -19.34 24.47 1.59
C PRO A 241 -18.93 23.54 0.44
N ARG A 242 -18.54 24.11 -0.72
CA ARG A 242 -18.05 23.34 -1.88
C ARG A 242 -16.69 22.67 -1.65
N ASP A 243 -15.90 23.11 -0.67
CA ASP A 243 -14.60 22.50 -0.39
C ASP A 243 -14.75 21.08 0.19
N LEU A 244 -15.90 20.76 0.81
CA LEU A 244 -16.27 19.41 1.25
C LEU A 244 -16.35 18.41 0.09
N LEU A 245 -16.70 18.91 -1.10
CA LEU A 245 -16.82 18.12 -2.32
C LEU A 245 -15.48 18.02 -3.09
N SER A 246 -14.43 18.65 -2.58
CA SER A 246 -13.15 18.68 -3.26
C SER A 246 -12.48 17.30 -3.28
N LYS A 247 -11.75 17.01 -4.36
CA LYS A 247 -10.95 15.77 -4.52
C LYS A 247 -9.81 15.63 -3.49
N LYS A 248 -9.61 16.62 -2.61
CA LYS A 248 -8.62 16.57 -1.52
C LYS A 248 -9.01 15.54 -0.46
N PHE A 249 -10.32 15.40 -0.20
CA PHE A 249 -10.85 14.38 0.68
C PHE A 249 -11.08 13.10 -0.12
N TRP A 250 -10.31 12.07 0.21
CA TRP A 250 -10.29 10.81 -0.52
C TRP A 250 -10.86 9.67 0.32
N GLY A 251 -11.20 8.58 -0.35
CA GLY A 251 -11.67 7.36 0.27
C GLY A 251 -12.88 7.54 1.19
N PHE A 252 -12.85 6.89 2.36
CA PHE A 252 -13.97 6.93 3.30
C PHE A 252 -14.29 8.34 3.79
N ALA A 253 -13.26 9.16 4.04
CA ALA A 253 -13.42 10.54 4.48
C ALA A 253 -14.16 11.38 3.43
N GLY A 254 -13.83 11.22 2.15
CA GLY A 254 -14.53 11.90 1.06
C GLY A 254 -16.01 11.50 0.95
N ILE A 255 -16.32 10.21 1.09
CA ILE A 255 -17.71 9.71 1.03
C ILE A 255 -18.54 10.24 2.20
N LEU A 256 -17.99 10.15 3.42
CA LEU A 256 -18.66 10.60 4.64
C LEU A 256 -18.84 12.12 4.66
N LEU A 257 -17.88 12.90 4.15
CA LEU A 257 -18.05 14.36 4.01
C LEU A 257 -19.10 14.75 2.97
N LYS A 258 -19.27 13.99 1.89
CA LYS A 258 -20.36 14.20 0.92
C LYS A 258 -21.72 13.88 1.54
N ALA A 259 -21.81 12.82 2.34
CA ALA A 259 -23.01 12.52 3.11
C ALA A 259 -23.32 13.61 4.14
N LEU A 260 -22.29 14.13 4.83
CA LEU A 260 -22.41 15.27 5.72
C LEU A 260 -22.88 16.53 4.98
N TYR A 261 -22.37 16.77 3.77
CA TYR A 261 -22.81 17.88 2.93
C TYR A 261 -24.31 17.79 2.64
N LEU A 262 -24.83 16.62 2.22
CA LEU A 262 -26.27 16.40 2.01
C LEU A 262 -27.09 16.64 3.30
N LEU A 263 -26.57 16.18 4.43
CA LEU A 263 -27.21 16.34 5.73
C LEU A 263 -27.26 17.82 6.18
N LEU A 264 -26.24 18.61 5.85
CA LEU A 264 -26.20 20.05 6.11
C LEU A 264 -27.05 20.88 5.14
N THR A 265 -27.10 20.51 3.85
CA THR A 265 -27.86 21.26 2.85
C THR A 265 -29.35 21.03 2.95
N CYS A 266 -29.76 19.79 3.23
CA CYS A 266 -31.16 19.37 3.11
C CYS A 266 -31.85 19.33 4.47
N GLY A 267 -31.07 19.26 5.56
CA GLY A 267 -31.60 19.12 6.90
C GLY A 267 -32.22 17.75 7.16
N SER A 268 -32.42 17.42 8.43
CA SER A 268 -33.07 16.20 8.90
C SER A 268 -33.70 16.49 10.25
N GLU A 269 -34.89 15.93 10.53
CA GLU A 269 -35.48 15.98 11.88
C GLU A 269 -34.54 15.36 12.93
N LYS A 270 -33.76 14.35 12.52
CA LYS A 270 -32.76 13.64 13.35
C LYS A 270 -31.33 14.05 13.01
N TYR A 271 -31.12 15.33 12.70
CA TYR A 271 -29.82 15.87 12.28
C TYR A 271 -28.67 15.46 13.23
N TYR A 272 -28.79 15.76 14.52
CA TYR A 272 -27.73 15.53 15.51
C TYR A 272 -27.43 14.05 15.73
N GLU A 273 -28.46 13.20 15.73
CA GLU A 273 -28.34 11.76 15.84
C GLU A 273 -27.58 11.18 14.64
N ASN A 274 -27.92 11.62 13.42
CA ASN A 274 -27.26 11.17 12.20
C ASN A 274 -25.83 11.70 12.08
N ALA A 275 -25.57 12.93 12.50
CA ALA A 275 -24.21 13.50 12.57
C ALA A 275 -23.34 12.75 13.59
N SER A 276 -23.88 12.42 14.76
CA SER A 276 -23.16 11.63 15.78
C SER A 276 -22.81 10.25 15.26
N ARG A 277 -23.77 9.54 14.63
CA ARG A 277 -23.50 8.23 14.02
C ARG A 277 -22.41 8.29 12.97
N LEU A 278 -22.42 9.32 12.14
CA LEU A 278 -21.41 9.51 11.10
C LEU A 278 -20.03 9.75 11.72
N LEU A 279 -19.96 10.47 12.85
CA LEU A 279 -18.74 10.64 13.64
C LEU A 279 -18.26 9.32 14.25
N ASP A 280 -19.15 8.54 14.85
CA ASP A 280 -18.81 7.28 15.50
C ASP A 280 -18.26 6.27 14.47
N PHE A 281 -18.95 6.13 13.33
CA PHE A 281 -18.47 5.32 12.20
C PHE A 281 -17.11 5.82 11.69
N PHE A 282 -16.93 7.14 11.57
CA PHE A 282 -15.65 7.72 11.14
C PHE A 282 -14.52 7.38 12.11
N LYS A 283 -14.76 7.53 13.42
CA LYS A 283 -13.76 7.27 14.47
C LYS A 283 -13.36 5.80 14.51
N GLU A 284 -14.32 4.89 14.45
CA GLU A 284 -14.04 3.45 14.41
C GLU A 284 -13.23 3.08 13.17
N TYR A 285 -13.63 3.58 12.00
CA TYR A 285 -12.90 3.31 10.76
C TYR A 285 -11.47 3.87 10.80
N LYS A 286 -11.30 5.11 11.30
CA LYS A 286 -9.98 5.73 11.49
C LYS A 286 -9.13 4.93 12.47
N PHE A 287 -9.72 4.44 13.57
CA PHE A 287 -9.04 3.62 14.56
C PHE A 287 -8.49 2.33 13.93
N TYR A 288 -9.30 1.59 13.16
CA TYR A 288 -8.83 0.38 12.47
C TYR A 288 -7.76 0.68 11.42
N MET A 289 -7.91 1.77 10.67
CA MET A 289 -6.93 2.20 9.69
C MET A 289 -5.58 2.55 10.35
N ASN A 290 -5.59 3.22 11.51
CA ASN A 290 -4.36 3.54 12.25
C ASN A 290 -3.71 2.29 12.84
N ARG A 291 -4.50 1.40 13.44
CA ARG A 291 -4.02 0.13 14.01
C ARG A 291 -3.39 -0.77 12.93
N PHE A 292 -3.96 -0.77 11.72
CA PHE A 292 -3.38 -1.46 10.57
C PHE A 292 -1.99 -0.90 10.21
N ARG A 293 -1.85 0.43 10.13
CA ARG A 293 -0.56 1.07 9.83
C ARG A 293 0.48 0.92 10.92
N GLU A 294 0.07 0.95 12.18
CA GLU A 294 0.94 0.71 13.34
C GLU A 294 1.53 -0.71 13.28
N LYS A 295 0.69 -1.71 13.00
CA LYS A 295 1.17 -3.09 12.80
C LYS A 295 2.11 -3.22 11.59
N ALA A 296 1.77 -2.61 10.47
CA ALA A 296 2.64 -2.61 9.30
C ALA A 296 4.00 -1.95 9.61
N SER A 297 4.02 -0.90 10.44
CA SER A 297 5.28 -0.30 10.90
C SER A 297 6.16 -1.28 11.71
N ALA A 298 5.58 -2.23 12.43
CA ALA A 298 6.34 -3.30 13.07
C ALA A 298 6.97 -4.24 12.02
N THR A 299 6.25 -4.57 10.94
CA THR A 299 6.78 -5.35 9.81
C THR A 299 7.96 -4.64 9.15
N TYR A 300 7.93 -3.32 9.04
CA TYR A 300 9.07 -2.55 8.54
C TYR A 300 10.33 -2.73 9.37
N PHE A 301 10.21 -2.75 10.71
CA PHE A 301 11.36 -3.02 11.59
C PHE A 301 11.93 -4.41 11.37
N TYR A 302 11.07 -5.42 11.20
CA TYR A 302 11.52 -6.76 10.82
C TYR A 302 12.22 -6.78 9.46
N ALA A 303 11.72 -6.03 8.47
CA ALA A 303 12.37 -5.91 7.16
C ALA A 303 13.78 -5.30 7.27
N LEU A 304 13.99 -4.28 8.12
CA LEU A 304 15.33 -3.73 8.38
C LEU A 304 16.29 -4.79 8.95
N ILE A 305 15.80 -5.61 9.89
CA ILE A 305 16.60 -6.70 10.47
C ILE A 305 16.95 -7.73 9.40
N PHE A 306 15.97 -8.19 8.61
CA PHE A 306 16.20 -9.16 7.54
C PHE A 306 17.22 -8.66 6.52
N VAL A 307 17.06 -7.42 6.05
CA VAL A 307 17.97 -6.83 5.06
C VAL A 307 19.38 -6.63 5.64
N GLY A 308 19.49 -6.27 6.93
CA GLY A 308 20.78 -6.22 7.63
C GLY A 308 21.47 -7.58 7.72
N ILE A 309 20.72 -8.64 8.08
CA ILE A 309 21.22 -10.02 8.09
C ILE A 309 21.65 -10.43 6.68
N THR A 310 20.89 -10.08 5.64
CA THR A 310 21.26 -10.33 4.24
C THR A 310 22.60 -9.69 3.91
N GLY A 311 22.79 -8.41 4.25
CA GLY A 311 24.04 -7.68 4.02
C GLY A 311 25.25 -8.33 4.70
N LEU A 312 25.12 -8.70 5.99
CA LEU A 312 26.18 -9.39 6.74
C LEU A 312 26.52 -10.76 6.13
N SER A 313 25.50 -11.53 5.76
CA SER A 313 25.67 -12.88 5.24
C SER A 313 26.33 -12.85 3.85
N ILE A 314 25.99 -11.87 3.02
CA ILE A 314 26.66 -11.61 1.74
C ILE A 314 28.11 -11.15 1.96
N ALA A 315 28.38 -10.31 2.97
CA ALA A 315 29.76 -9.92 3.31
C ALA A 315 30.62 -11.11 3.73
N TRP A 316 30.05 -12.05 4.48
CA TRP A 316 30.76 -13.25 4.91
C TRP A 316 31.13 -14.15 3.74
N THR A 317 30.17 -14.43 2.87
CA THR A 317 30.39 -15.22 1.66
C THR A 317 31.39 -14.55 0.72
N TYR A 318 31.28 -13.23 0.51
CA TYR A 318 32.24 -12.47 -0.27
C TYR A 318 33.67 -12.53 0.28
N SER A 319 33.83 -12.38 1.60
CA SER A 319 35.16 -12.45 2.24
C SER A 319 35.77 -13.85 2.09
N MET A 320 34.95 -14.90 2.26
CA MET A 320 35.39 -16.28 2.00
C MET A 320 35.86 -16.48 0.56
N TYR A 321 35.17 -15.90 -0.44
CA TYR A 321 35.61 -15.97 -1.83
C TYR A 321 36.94 -15.25 -2.08
N ILE A 322 37.17 -14.11 -1.43
CA ILE A 322 38.45 -13.40 -1.52
C ILE A 322 39.58 -14.29 -1.00
N GLU A 323 39.42 -14.88 0.18
CA GLU A 323 40.45 -15.77 0.76
C GLU A 323 40.70 -17.01 -0.11
N LEU A 324 39.63 -17.63 -0.63
CA LEU A 324 39.75 -18.77 -1.54
C LEU A 324 40.47 -18.42 -2.85
N SER A 325 40.31 -17.18 -3.34
CA SER A 325 40.99 -16.71 -4.56
C SER A 325 42.50 -16.49 -4.37
N GLN A 326 42.96 -16.29 -3.13
CA GLN A 326 44.39 -16.14 -2.82
C GLN A 326 45.12 -17.49 -2.75
N ILE A 327 44.38 -18.58 -2.52
CA ILE A 327 44.93 -19.93 -2.62
C ILE A 327 45.24 -20.15 -4.09
N SER A 328 46.54 -20.25 -4.41
CA SER A 328 47.09 -20.38 -5.76
C SER A 328 46.73 -21.72 -6.42
N VAL A 329 45.44 -21.90 -6.68
CA VAL A 329 44.90 -22.89 -7.59
C VAL A 329 44.79 -22.18 -8.93
N PRO A 330 45.32 -22.73 -10.04
CA PRO A 330 45.23 -22.08 -11.34
C PRO A 330 43.77 -21.70 -11.60
N THR A 331 43.51 -20.40 -11.76
CA THR A 331 42.21 -19.86 -12.16
C THR A 331 41.83 -20.51 -13.48
N GLY A 332 40.92 -21.48 -13.39
CA GLY A 332 40.53 -22.41 -14.44
C GLY A 332 39.72 -23.56 -13.84
N GLU A 333 38.96 -24.28 -14.67
CA GLU A 333 38.22 -25.47 -14.26
C GLU A 333 39.21 -26.59 -13.91
N ILE A 334 39.58 -26.71 -12.64
CA ILE A 334 40.28 -27.90 -12.15
C ILE A 334 39.20 -28.87 -11.65
N GLY A 335 38.69 -29.68 -12.57
CA GLY A 335 37.53 -30.54 -12.31
C GLY A 335 36.21 -29.74 -12.25
N ALA A 336 35.28 -30.14 -11.38
CA ALA A 336 33.96 -29.52 -11.24
C ALA A 336 33.93 -28.26 -10.33
N ILE A 337 35.09 -27.73 -9.94
CA ILE A 337 35.20 -26.59 -9.02
C ILE A 337 35.63 -25.35 -9.81
N SER A 338 34.82 -24.29 -9.75
CA SER A 338 35.09 -23.01 -10.40
C SER A 338 35.37 -21.95 -9.33
N ILE A 339 36.56 -21.34 -9.35
CA ILE A 339 36.88 -20.19 -8.49
C ILE A 339 36.50 -18.92 -9.27
N PRO A 340 35.49 -18.14 -8.82
CA PRO A 340 34.99 -16.99 -9.56
C PRO A 340 35.95 -15.80 -9.52
N ASP A 341 35.99 -15.01 -10.61
CA ASP A 341 36.70 -13.74 -10.65
C ASP A 341 36.04 -12.71 -9.73
N VAL A 342 36.81 -12.17 -8.78
CA VAL A 342 36.37 -11.26 -7.71
C VAL A 342 35.64 -10.03 -8.27
N ARG A 343 36.09 -9.49 -9.42
CA ARG A 343 35.44 -8.31 -10.04
C ARG A 343 34.03 -8.59 -10.53
N SER A 344 33.77 -9.83 -10.93
CA SER A 344 32.46 -10.25 -11.44
C SER A 344 31.46 -10.54 -10.32
N LEU A 345 31.93 -10.70 -9.07
CA LEU A 345 31.14 -10.78 -7.85
C LEU A 345 30.67 -9.41 -7.36
N ASP A 346 31.49 -8.37 -7.49
CA ASP A 346 31.16 -7.02 -6.97
C ASP A 346 29.82 -6.51 -7.54
N PHE A 347 29.64 -6.62 -8.86
CA PHE A 347 28.39 -6.22 -9.52
C PHE A 347 27.20 -7.09 -9.09
N LEU A 348 27.41 -8.40 -8.91
CA LEU A 348 26.37 -9.33 -8.48
C LEU A 348 25.91 -9.04 -7.04
N ILE A 349 26.86 -8.72 -6.16
CA ILE A 349 26.60 -8.33 -4.77
C ILE A 349 25.83 -7.00 -4.72
N ASP A 350 26.26 -6.01 -5.49
CA ASP A 350 25.57 -4.72 -5.55
C ASP A 350 24.12 -4.88 -6.07
N ALA A 351 23.93 -5.68 -7.12
CA ALA A 351 22.61 -6.01 -7.66
C ALA A 351 21.71 -6.77 -6.67
N THR A 352 22.27 -7.73 -5.93
CA THR A 352 21.51 -8.51 -4.92
C THR A 352 21.06 -7.66 -3.74
N LEU A 353 21.94 -6.81 -3.20
CA LEU A 353 21.60 -5.88 -2.12
C LEU A 353 20.49 -4.91 -2.55
N VAL A 354 20.57 -4.40 -3.77
CA VAL A 354 19.56 -3.51 -4.36
C VAL A 354 18.23 -4.22 -4.54
N ALA A 355 18.23 -5.40 -5.16
CA ALA A 355 17.02 -6.14 -5.44
C ALA A 355 16.32 -6.64 -4.17
N ALA A 356 17.08 -7.10 -3.17
CA ALA A 356 16.54 -7.46 -1.86
C ALA A 356 15.92 -6.24 -1.16
N SER A 357 16.62 -5.10 -1.15
CA SER A 357 16.09 -3.87 -0.56
C SER A 357 14.81 -3.41 -1.28
N LEU A 358 14.76 -3.51 -2.60
CA LEU A 358 13.58 -3.16 -3.40
C LEU A 358 12.39 -4.10 -3.15
N SER A 359 12.62 -5.41 -3.03
CA SER A 359 11.53 -6.38 -2.77
C SER A 359 10.89 -6.14 -1.41
N PHE A 360 11.69 -5.99 -0.35
CA PHE A 360 11.20 -5.64 0.99
C PHE A 360 10.55 -4.25 1.03
N SER A 361 11.10 -3.28 0.28
CA SER A 361 10.54 -1.94 0.17
C SER A 361 9.17 -1.92 -0.52
N LEU A 362 8.99 -2.75 -1.54
CA LEU A 362 7.72 -2.90 -2.25
C LEU A 362 6.69 -3.60 -1.37
N ALA A 363 7.11 -4.68 -0.71
CA ALA A 363 6.30 -5.39 0.27
C ALA A 363 5.76 -4.46 1.35
N GLU A 364 6.63 -3.62 1.93
CA GLU A 364 6.24 -2.66 2.96
C GLU A 364 5.24 -1.61 2.43
N ALA A 365 5.48 -1.05 1.23
CA ALA A 365 4.54 -0.09 0.64
C ALA A 365 3.16 -0.69 0.37
N VAL A 366 3.12 -1.96 -0.02
CA VAL A 366 1.87 -2.71 -0.19
C VAL A 366 1.18 -2.94 1.14
N MET A 367 1.92 -3.34 2.18
CA MET A 367 1.35 -3.66 3.48
C MET A 367 0.90 -2.43 4.26
N ARG A 368 1.72 -1.38 4.31
CA ARG A 368 1.48 -0.19 5.13
C ARG A 368 0.60 0.85 4.44
N ASP A 369 0.88 1.14 3.17
CA ASP A 369 0.18 2.20 2.42
C ASP A 369 -0.91 1.63 1.51
N GLY A 370 -0.98 0.31 1.35
CA GLY A 370 -1.92 -0.33 0.45
C GLY A 370 -1.73 0.11 -1.00
N ASN A 371 -0.54 0.59 -1.38
CA ASN A 371 -0.25 1.06 -2.72
C ASN A 371 1.26 0.91 -3.03
N PRO A 372 1.64 0.08 -4.02
CA PRO A 372 3.04 -0.22 -4.30
C PRO A 372 3.85 1.00 -4.75
N LEU A 373 3.20 2.07 -5.23
CA LEU A 373 3.87 3.30 -5.68
C LEU A 373 4.60 4.04 -4.55
N TYR A 374 4.30 3.73 -3.29
CA TYR A 374 5.00 4.31 -2.13
C TYR A 374 6.32 3.58 -1.81
N PHE A 375 6.76 2.59 -2.60
CA PHE A 375 8.02 1.88 -2.35
C PHE A 375 9.22 2.80 -2.12
N PRO A 376 9.43 3.92 -2.85
CA PRO A 376 10.63 4.73 -2.65
C PRO A 376 10.69 5.38 -1.27
N LEU A 377 9.58 5.43 -0.52
CA LEU A 377 9.58 5.90 0.87
C LEU A 377 10.46 5.03 1.78
N TYR A 378 10.48 3.72 1.52
CA TYR A 378 11.12 2.71 2.38
C TYR A 378 12.50 2.28 1.87
N THR A 379 12.74 2.43 0.56
CA THR A 379 13.97 1.98 -0.12
C THR A 379 15.25 2.58 0.47
N PRO A 380 15.36 3.90 0.76
CA PRO A 380 16.64 4.49 1.16
C PRO A 380 17.17 3.90 2.46
N LEU A 381 16.30 3.73 3.46
CA LEU A 381 16.73 3.21 4.75
C LEU A 381 17.04 1.71 4.67
N LEU A 382 16.22 0.92 3.96
CA LEU A 382 16.49 -0.51 3.76
C LEU A 382 17.82 -0.72 3.02
N LEU A 383 18.04 0.03 1.94
CA LEU A 383 19.26 -0.04 1.15
C LEU A 383 20.48 0.45 1.94
N LEU A 384 20.34 1.53 2.72
CA LEU A 384 21.38 2.01 3.63
C LEU A 384 21.74 0.94 4.67
N THR A 385 20.75 0.27 5.27
CA THR A 385 21.01 -0.81 6.22
C THR A 385 21.71 -2.00 5.57
N ALA A 386 21.27 -2.44 4.39
CA ALA A 386 21.90 -3.53 3.65
C ALA A 386 23.37 -3.21 3.33
N TYR A 387 23.59 -2.02 2.79
CA TYR A 387 24.90 -1.57 2.34
C TYR A 387 25.86 -1.34 3.50
N SER A 388 25.39 -0.72 4.59
CA SER A 388 26.21 -0.50 5.80
C SER A 388 26.56 -1.83 6.46
N ALA A 389 25.60 -2.75 6.58
CA ALA A 389 25.83 -4.10 7.11
C ALA A 389 26.87 -4.87 6.28
N PHE A 390 26.77 -4.79 4.95
CA PHE A 390 27.74 -5.38 4.05
C PHE A 390 29.14 -4.79 4.25
N TYR A 391 29.27 -3.45 4.22
CA TYR A 391 30.56 -2.77 4.33
C TYR A 391 31.24 -3.00 5.69
N ILE A 392 30.47 -2.95 6.78
CA ILE A 392 30.96 -3.27 8.13
C ILE A 392 31.42 -4.72 8.19
N GLY A 393 30.62 -5.65 7.65
CA GLY A 393 30.96 -7.07 7.61
C GLY A 393 32.29 -7.32 6.91
N VAL A 394 32.46 -6.81 5.68
CA VAL A 394 33.69 -7.00 4.91
C VAL A 394 34.92 -6.44 5.63
N ASN A 395 34.81 -5.25 6.23
CA ASN A 395 35.95 -4.63 6.92
C ASN A 395 36.31 -5.32 8.24
N TYR A 396 35.30 -5.76 9.00
CA TYR A 396 35.55 -6.44 10.27
C TYR A 396 36.11 -7.84 10.08
N ILE A 397 35.63 -8.57 9.06
CA ILE A 397 36.12 -9.92 8.73
C ILE A 397 37.58 -9.86 8.24
N LYS A 398 37.98 -8.83 7.50
CA LYS A 398 39.38 -8.66 7.06
C LYS A 398 40.37 -8.35 8.19
N LEU A 399 39.90 -7.93 9.36
CA LEU A 399 40.72 -7.61 10.53
C LEU A 399 41.00 -8.83 11.43
N VAL A 400 40.24 -9.91 11.27
CA VAL A 400 40.35 -11.18 12.01
C VAL A 400 41.03 -12.21 11.11
#